data_AF-A0A9N7NCC1-F1
#
_entry.id   AF-A0A9N7NCC1-F1
#
_cell.length_a   1.000
_cell.length_b   1.000
_cell.length_c   1.000
_cell.angle_alpha   90.00
_cell.angle_beta   90.00
_cell.angle_gamma   90.00
#
_symmetry.space_group_name_H-M   'P 1'
#
loop_
_entity.id
_entity.type
_entity.pdbx_description
1 polymer ?
#
loop_
_entity_poly.entity_id
_entity_poly.type
_entity_poly.pdbx_seq_one_letter_code
_entity_poly.pdbx_strand_id
1 'polypeptide(L)' 'CAMEISSGVTCLDLLINQIEALNEKYGCNIPLLLVNAENAHDGILKVLEKHTNKNIHSVTQ' A
#
# COMPACT_ATOMS: atom_id res chain seq x y z
N CYS A 1 -4.60 4.54 -5.66
CA CYS A 1 -3.99 5.39 -6.71
C CYS A 1 -2.69 4.79 -7.20
N ALA A 2 -2.64 4.32 -8.45
CA ALA A 2 -1.43 3.76 -9.08
C ALA A 2 -0.61 4.81 -9.85
N MET A 3 -0.79 6.09 -9.53
CA MET A 3 -0.01 7.15 -10.16
C MET A 3 1.44 7.05 -9.74
N GLU A 4 2.32 6.94 -10.73
CA GLU A 4 3.76 6.99 -10.56
C GLU A 4 4.17 8.43 -10.19
N ILE A 5 4.97 8.55 -9.14
CA ILE A 5 5.52 9.83 -8.68
C ILE A 5 6.93 10.02 -9.22
N SER A 6 7.74 8.96 -9.23
CA SER A 6 9.11 8.98 -9.76
C SER A 6 9.68 7.57 -9.89
N SER A 7 10.45 7.30 -10.94
CA SER A 7 11.32 6.11 -11.06
C SER A 7 10.60 4.77 -10.77
N GLY A 8 9.37 4.62 -11.24
CA GLY A 8 8.55 3.41 -11.03
C GLY A 8 7.93 3.29 -9.63
N VAL A 9 8.07 4.30 -8.77
CA VAL A 9 7.49 4.36 -7.43
C VAL A 9 6.15 5.08 -7.47
N THR A 10 5.10 4.43 -6.98
CA THR A 10 3.76 5.00 -6.88
C THR A 10 3.57 5.74 -5.55
N CYS A 11 2.53 6.59 -5.49
CA CYS A 11 2.11 7.21 -4.22
C CYS A 11 1.83 6.17 -3.12
N LEU A 12 1.24 5.03 -3.52
CA LEU A 12 0.92 3.95 -2.60
C LEU A 12 2.19 3.26 -2.06
N ASP A 13 3.23 3.10 -2.88
CA ASP A 13 4.52 2.57 -2.42
C ASP A 13 5.15 3.46 -1.34
N LEU A 14 5.08 4.78 -1.48
CA LEU A 14 5.60 5.71 -0.48
C LEU A 14 4.87 5.59 0.86
N LEU A 15 3.53 5.49 0.83
CA LEU A 15 2.73 5.32 2.04
C LEU A 15 3.06 4.00 2.74
N ILE A 16 3.15 2.91 1.98
CA ILE A 16 3.51 1.60 2.50
C ILE A 16 4.89 1.63 3.16
N ASN A 17 5.88 2.26 2.51
CA ASN A 17 7.24 2.38 3.05
C ASN A 17 7.29 3.25 4.32
N GLN A 18 6.46 4.30 4.42
CA GLN A 18 6.37 5.11 5.64
C GLN A 18 5.82 4.31 6.82
N ILE A 19 4.78 3.50 6.60
CA ILE A 19 4.21 2.63 7.65
C ILE A 19 5.23 1.56 8.08
N GLU A 20 5.95 0.98 7.12
CA GLU A 20 7.00 0.01 7.42
C GLU A 20 8.12 0.62 8.28
N ALA A 21 8.59 1.82 7.93
CA ALA A 21 9.58 2.54 8.73
C ALA A 21 9.10 2.82 10.16
N LEU A 22 7.80 3.09 10.35
CA LEU A 22 7.21 3.23 11.69
C LEU A 22 7.16 1.89 12.44
N ASN A 23 6.78 0.81 11.76
CA ASN A 23 6.73 -0.53 12.33
C ASN A 23 8.12 -0.98 12.81
N GLU A 24 9.16 -0.79 11.99
CA GLU A 24 10.55 -1.09 12.35
C GLU A 24 11.05 -0.22 13.50
N LYS A 25 10.76 1.09 13.46
CA LYS A 25 11.23 2.04 14.48
C LYS A 25 10.62 1.81 15.85
N TYR A 26 9.34 1.40 15.91
CA TYR A 26 8.59 1.28 17.15
C TYR A 26 8.26 -0.17 17.53
N GLY A 27 8.73 -1.17 16.76
CA GLY A 27 8.42 -2.58 16.99
C GLY A 27 6.92 -2.89 16.91
N CYS A 28 6.18 -2.11 16.12
CA CYS A 28 4.73 -2.20 15.99
C CYS A 28 4.35 -2.91 14.67
N ASN A 29 3.08 -3.32 14.55
CA ASN A 29 2.55 -3.91 13.32
C ASN A 29 1.25 -3.20 12.90
N ILE A 30 1.39 -1.94 12.50
CA ILE A 30 0.27 -1.07 12.11
C ILE A 30 -0.37 -1.64 10.83
N PRO A 31 -1.68 -1.98 10.85
CA PRO A 31 -2.38 -2.41 9.65
C PRO A 31 -2.71 -1.22 8.74
N LEU A 32 -2.48 -1.37 7.43
CA LEU A 32 -2.90 -0.41 6.42
C LEU A 32 -4.19 -0.90 5.74
N LEU A 33 -5.28 -0.14 5.85
CA LEU A 33 -6.55 -0.44 5.18
C LEU A 33 -6.74 0.45 3.96
N LEU A 34 -6.81 -0.14 2.76
CA LEU A 34 -7.16 0.54 1.53
C LEU A 34 -8.64 0.34 1.21
N VAL A 35 -9.40 1.42 1.15
CA VAL A 35 -10.78 1.42 0.65
C VAL A 35 -10.76 1.94 -0.78
N ASN A 36 -11.19 1.11 -1.72
CA ASN A 36 -11.07 1.38 -3.15
C ASN A 36 -12.43 1.27 -3.83
N ALA A 37 -12.68 2.16 -4.79
CA ALA A 37 -13.77 2.00 -5.73
C ALA A 37 -13.50 0.81 -6.69
N GLU A 38 -14.55 0.14 -7.17
CA GLU A 38 -14.45 -1.03 -8.07
C GLU A 38 -13.52 -0.78 -9.26
N ASN A 39 -13.58 0.41 -9.86
CA ASN A 39 -12.77 0.78 -11.02
C ASN A 39 -11.25 0.92 -10.73
N ALA A 40 -10.85 0.99 -9.46
CA ALA A 40 -9.47 1.13 -9.03
C ALA A 40 -8.89 -0.16 -8.43
N HIS A 41 -9.71 -1.20 -8.27
CA HIS A 41 -9.36 -2.43 -7.55
C HIS A 41 -8.17 -3.15 -8.19
N ASP A 42 -8.23 -3.44 -9.49
CA ASP A 42 -7.18 -4.18 -10.22
C ASP A 42 -5.82 -3.47 -10.20
N GLY A 43 -5.83 -2.15 -10.36
CA GLY A 43 -4.60 -1.35 -10.34
C GLY A 43 -3.93 -1.35 -8.96
N ILE A 44 -4.73 -1.43 -7.90
CA ILE A 44 -4.23 -1.46 -6.52
C ILE A 44 -3.73 -2.84 -6.15
N LEU A 45 -4.42 -3.91 -6.57
CA LEU A 45 -3.95 -5.29 -6.39
C LEU A 45 -2.53 -5.49 -6.95
N LYS A 46 -2.26 -4.98 -8.16
CA LYS A 46 -0.91 -5.06 -8.77
C LYS A 46 0.19 -4.38 -7.95
N VAL A 47 -0.14 -3.33 -7.22
CA VAL A 47 0.82 -2.68 -6.31
C VAL A 47 0.97 -3.52 -5.03
N LEU A 48 -0.13 -4.04 -4.49
CA LEU A 48 -0.13 -4.88 -3.30
C LEU A 48 0.64 -6.20 -3.49
N GLU A 49 0.62 -6.78 -4.69
CA GLU A 49 1.43 -7.97 -5.04
C GLU A 49 2.93 -7.77 -4.80
N LYS A 50 3.44 -6.54 -4.87
CA LYS A 50 4.85 -6.23 -4.58
C LYS A 50 5.16 -6.20 -3.07
N HIS A 51 4.13 -6.15 -2.23
CA HIS A 51 4.22 -5.91 -0.79
C HIS A 51 3.51 -7.00 0.04
N THR A 52 3.48 -8.24 -0.46
CA THR A 52 2.76 -9.38 0.16
C THR A 52 3.15 -9.71 1.59
N ASN A 53 4.35 -9.30 2.04
CA ASN A 53 4.83 -9.54 3.40
C ASN A 53 4.38 -8.46 4.41
N LYS A 54 3.60 -7.45 3.98
CA LYS A 54 3.19 -6.32 4.81
C LYS A 54 1.74 -6.48 5.28
N ASN A 55 1.43 -5.90 6.44
CA ASN A 55 0.10 -5.93 7.04
C ASN A 55 -0.85 -4.94 6.33
N ILE A 56 -1.29 -5.31 5.12
CA ILE A 56 -2.13 -4.47 4.26
C ILE A 56 -3.42 -5.21 3.91
N HIS A 57 -4.55 -4.54 4.11
CA HIS A 57 -5.89 -5.04 3.80
C HIS A 57 -6.55 -4.13 2.76
N SER A 58 -7.24 -4.72 1.78
CA SER A 58 -8.01 -3.95 0.80
C SER A 58 -9.49 -4.29 0.89
N VAL A 59 -10.35 -3.28 0.86
CA VAL A 59 -11.81 -3.40 0.85
C VAL A 59 -12.35 -2.64 -0.34
N THR A 60 -13.31 -3.24 -1.06
CA THR A 60 -13.98 -2.61 -2.20
C THR A 60 -15.30 -2.01 -1.74
N GLN A 61 -15.61 -0.78 -2.20
CA GLN A 61 -16.87 -0.07 -1.96
C GLN A 61 -17.45 0.51 -3.24
#